data_AF-A0A2Z3UG43-F1
#
_entry.id   AF-A0A2Z3UG43-F1
#
_cell.length_a   1.000
_cell.length_b   1.000
_cell.length_c   1.000
_cell.angle_alpha   90.00
_cell.angle_beta   90.00
_cell.angle_gamma   90.00
#
_symmetry.space_group_name_H-M   'P 1'
#
loop_
_entity.id
_entity.type
_entity.pdbx_description
1 polymer ?
#
loop_
_entity_poly.entity_id
_entity_poly.type
_entity_poly.pdbx_seq_one_letter_code
_entity_poly.pdbx_strand_id
1 'polypeptide(L)'
;MAKCDLCEEDSGQNNICVKHYLHDTRPPDAEPLVVKGAVDLSGAVFDSRITIRNVTFEGPVDFRGAGFGEWLQFDHVTFLHPVRFAHAHFDHRVNFNHVRFADDAEFSDVAFARYARFTTVAFEAEAWFQQAVFSGGLLFDEVAFDRKAHLSRVTFAGTTVLSLTSPDADFSLSTFDRRARIEVGDGRLSCDRTVFDAGARLTASGPADVTLHDVHFGAPSTLSAAADTVGSWRMADRPRLHSVIGTDLAGLTLSYVDLSRCSFGGAHNLDKLTVEGWQSWGHSPRGFWVTRRAVLADERRRRARSGSPRWAIPGDDPDAVISAEVQGDYHALRRMYDAAKDEPAVTDFYYGEMEMRRRGLWQEFRIRVRERWWRGLTGSFGEWLLVSLYWLLSGYGVRAWRALASLAVVVAVASAAFVKWGFPGKSVAYGDAVRFSVRAATSLLRGTDTLLTPAGEWIELVLRLTAPLLLALALLAIRSRVRR
;
A
#
# COMPACT_ATOMS: atom_id res chain seq x y z
N MET A 1 -4.93 43.21 -43.24
CA MET A 1 -5.69 42.53 -42.16
C MET A 1 -7.11 43.04 -42.22
N ALA A 2 -8.09 42.14 -42.24
CA ALA A 2 -9.48 42.56 -42.21
C ALA A 2 -9.78 43.08 -40.79
N LYS A 3 -10.44 44.24 -40.67
CA LYS A 3 -10.86 44.76 -39.38
C LYS A 3 -12.15 44.07 -38.94
N CYS A 4 -12.33 43.88 -37.65
CA CYS A 4 -13.57 43.36 -37.12
C CYS A 4 -14.71 44.36 -37.35
N ASP A 5 -15.84 43.89 -37.89
CA ASP A 5 -17.03 44.67 -38.18
C ASP A 5 -17.70 45.27 -36.92
N LEU A 6 -17.30 44.82 -35.73
CA LEU A 6 -17.89 45.20 -34.44
C LEU A 6 -16.93 45.94 -33.50
N CYS A 7 -15.60 45.84 -33.71
CA CYS A 7 -14.59 46.38 -32.77
C CYS A 7 -13.42 47.13 -33.43
N GLU A 8 -13.33 47.18 -34.77
CA GLU A 8 -12.21 47.73 -35.55
C GLU A 8 -10.79 47.15 -35.28
N GLU A 9 -10.63 46.19 -34.36
CA GLU A 9 -9.38 45.43 -34.15
C GLU A 9 -9.12 44.46 -35.32
N ASP A 10 -7.86 44.01 -35.49
CA ASP A 10 -7.50 43.02 -36.49
C ASP A 10 -8.29 41.72 -36.27
N SER A 11 -8.99 41.27 -37.31
CA SER A 11 -9.84 40.08 -37.29
C SER A 11 -9.22 38.91 -38.08
N GLY A 12 -9.63 37.70 -37.72
CA GLY A 12 -9.39 36.49 -38.52
C GLY A 12 -10.31 36.42 -39.75
N GLN A 13 -10.41 35.25 -40.37
CA GLN A 13 -11.41 35.03 -41.43
C GLN A 13 -12.83 35.21 -40.88
N ASN A 14 -13.68 35.91 -41.64
CA ASN A 14 -15.06 36.35 -41.34
C ASN A 14 -15.25 37.70 -40.61
N ASN A 15 -14.28 38.62 -40.59
CA ASN A 15 -14.44 39.99 -40.07
C ASN A 15 -14.93 40.09 -38.59
N ILE A 16 -14.65 39.09 -37.76
CA ILE A 16 -15.04 39.08 -36.33
C ILE A 16 -13.76 38.90 -35.49
N CYS A 17 -13.51 39.81 -34.53
CA CYS A 17 -12.38 39.74 -33.60
C CYS A 17 -12.58 38.60 -32.60
N VAL A 18 -11.48 38.03 -32.06
CA VAL A 18 -11.52 36.93 -31.09
C VAL A 18 -12.45 37.26 -29.90
N LYS A 19 -12.50 38.52 -29.47
CA LYS A 19 -13.45 39.03 -28.46
C LYS A 19 -14.93 38.81 -28.78
N HIS A 20 -15.32 38.91 -30.04
CA HIS A 20 -16.70 38.67 -30.49
C HIS A 20 -16.98 37.21 -30.84
N TYR A 21 -15.94 36.40 -31.04
CA TYR A 21 -16.00 34.95 -31.16
C TYR A 21 -16.36 34.26 -29.82
N LEU A 22 -16.00 34.90 -28.70
CA LEU A 22 -16.18 34.43 -27.33
C LEU A 22 -17.63 34.58 -26.80
N HIS A 23 -18.50 35.25 -27.55
CA HIS A 23 -19.92 35.49 -27.22
C HIS A 23 -20.89 34.71 -28.11
N ASP A 24 -20.42 33.62 -28.72
CA ASP A 24 -21.10 32.97 -29.82
C ASP A 24 -22.53 32.49 -29.51
N THR A 25 -23.52 33.14 -30.12
CA THR A 25 -24.96 32.81 -30.08
C THR A 25 -25.40 31.93 -31.25
N ARG A 26 -24.48 31.28 -31.97
CA ARG A 26 -24.83 30.44 -33.13
C ARG A 26 -25.68 29.22 -32.74
N PRO A 27 -26.58 28.78 -33.64
CA PRO A 27 -27.48 27.66 -33.39
C PRO A 27 -26.72 26.33 -33.19
N PRO A 28 -27.30 25.35 -32.46
CA PRO A 28 -26.64 24.08 -32.15
C PRO A 28 -26.20 23.28 -33.38
N ASP A 29 -26.86 23.51 -34.52
CA ASP A 29 -26.73 22.73 -35.76
C ASP A 29 -25.72 23.34 -36.75
N ALA A 30 -25.01 24.41 -36.36
CA ALA A 30 -24.00 25.04 -37.21
C ALA A 30 -22.78 24.14 -37.42
N GLU A 31 -22.17 24.19 -38.61
CA GLU A 31 -20.91 23.50 -38.88
C GLU A 31 -19.82 23.91 -37.87
N PRO A 32 -18.97 22.95 -37.44
CA PRO A 32 -17.93 23.23 -36.46
C PRO A 32 -17.00 24.32 -36.98
N LEU A 33 -16.79 25.33 -36.15
CA LEU A 33 -16.01 26.50 -36.50
C LEU A 33 -14.53 26.18 -36.40
N VAL A 34 -13.76 26.50 -37.43
CA VAL A 34 -12.32 26.20 -37.47
C VAL A 34 -11.49 27.47 -37.40
N VAL A 35 -10.69 27.61 -36.34
CA VAL A 35 -9.74 28.71 -36.13
C VAL A 35 -8.34 28.24 -36.48
N LYS A 36 -7.83 28.69 -37.64
CA LYS A 36 -6.55 28.19 -38.19
C LYS A 36 -5.29 28.90 -37.66
N GLY A 37 -5.46 30.10 -37.10
CA GLY A 37 -4.34 30.92 -36.64
C GLY A 37 -4.02 30.68 -35.16
N ALA A 38 -2.79 31.02 -34.77
CA ALA A 38 -2.45 31.16 -33.35
C ALA A 38 -3.30 32.27 -32.71
N VAL A 39 -3.77 32.02 -31.49
CA VAL A 39 -4.59 32.95 -30.72
C VAL A 39 -3.82 33.34 -29.46
N ASP A 40 -3.37 34.59 -29.40
CA ASP A 40 -2.68 35.14 -28.22
C ASP A 40 -3.63 36.06 -27.43
N LEU A 41 -3.97 35.62 -26.23
CA LEU A 41 -4.80 36.30 -25.25
C LEU A 41 -4.05 36.38 -23.90
N SER A 42 -2.73 36.35 -23.93
CA SER A 42 -1.90 36.46 -22.73
C SER A 42 -2.13 37.80 -22.02
N GLY A 43 -2.32 37.75 -20.70
CA GLY A 43 -2.62 38.90 -19.85
C GLY A 43 -3.98 39.57 -20.13
N ALA A 44 -4.81 39.03 -21.02
CA ALA A 44 -6.11 39.61 -21.34
C ALA A 44 -7.08 39.48 -20.15
N VAL A 45 -7.91 40.51 -19.93
CA VAL A 45 -8.94 40.52 -18.89
C VAL A 45 -10.32 40.49 -19.55
N PHE A 46 -11.16 39.58 -19.10
CA PHE A 46 -12.50 39.34 -19.62
C PHE A 46 -13.54 39.53 -18.50
N ASP A 47 -14.22 40.67 -18.52
CA ASP A 47 -15.26 41.04 -17.54
C ASP A 47 -16.66 40.60 -17.94
N SER A 48 -16.79 39.89 -19.06
CA SER A 48 -18.06 39.39 -19.58
C SER A 48 -18.06 37.87 -19.63
N ARG A 49 -19.25 37.26 -19.54
CA ARG A 49 -19.39 35.81 -19.71
C ARG A 49 -18.89 35.39 -21.09
N ILE A 50 -18.13 34.31 -21.15
CA ILE A 50 -17.59 33.73 -22.37
C ILE A 50 -18.18 32.35 -22.56
N THR A 51 -18.67 32.08 -23.77
CA THR A 51 -19.17 30.77 -24.16
C THR A 51 -18.63 30.44 -25.55
N ILE A 52 -17.88 29.35 -25.64
CA ILE A 52 -17.33 28.81 -26.88
C ILE A 52 -17.98 27.44 -27.11
N ARG A 53 -18.65 27.27 -28.26
CA ARG A 53 -19.32 26.03 -28.62
C ARG A 53 -18.94 25.55 -30.01
N ASN A 54 -18.72 24.25 -30.17
CA ASN A 54 -18.48 23.61 -31.48
C ASN A 54 -17.33 24.28 -32.25
N VAL A 55 -16.17 24.49 -31.59
CA VAL A 55 -15.00 25.15 -32.17
C VAL A 55 -13.78 24.23 -32.16
N THR A 56 -13.06 24.20 -33.27
CA THR A 56 -11.76 23.56 -33.42
C THR A 56 -10.68 24.63 -33.62
N PHE A 57 -9.71 24.69 -32.72
CA PHE A 57 -8.51 25.50 -32.87
C PHE A 57 -7.40 24.67 -33.52
N GLU A 58 -7.03 25.00 -34.76
CA GLU A 58 -5.89 24.43 -35.50
C GLU A 58 -4.61 25.27 -35.33
N GLY A 59 -4.59 26.22 -34.40
CA GLY A 59 -3.40 26.94 -33.96
C GLY A 59 -3.25 26.92 -32.43
N PRO A 60 -2.06 27.22 -31.89
CA PRO A 60 -1.85 27.28 -30.45
C PRO A 60 -2.65 28.42 -29.83
N VAL A 61 -3.10 28.23 -28.58
CA VAL A 61 -3.92 29.21 -27.86
C VAL A 61 -3.25 29.59 -26.53
N ASP A 62 -2.95 30.86 -26.36
CA ASP A 62 -2.24 31.38 -25.19
C ASP A 62 -3.16 32.25 -24.33
N PHE A 63 -3.39 31.83 -23.09
CA PHE A 63 -4.13 32.52 -22.04
C PHE A 63 -3.26 32.78 -20.82
N ARG A 64 -1.92 32.80 -20.96
CA ARG A 64 -1.03 32.98 -19.82
C ARG A 64 -1.30 34.29 -19.10
N GLY A 65 -1.52 34.23 -17.79
CA GLY A 65 -1.87 35.40 -16.97
C GLY A 65 -3.24 36.03 -17.28
N ALA A 66 -4.09 35.40 -18.10
CA ALA A 66 -5.40 35.93 -18.42
C ALA A 66 -6.34 35.92 -17.21
N GLY A 67 -7.24 36.89 -17.16
CA GLY A 67 -8.25 37.06 -16.12
C GLY A 67 -9.65 36.89 -16.62
N PHE A 68 -10.43 36.04 -15.95
CA PHE A 68 -11.83 35.80 -16.29
C PHE A 68 -12.71 36.17 -15.09
N GLY A 69 -13.27 37.39 -15.13
CA GLY A 69 -14.13 37.94 -14.09
C GLY A 69 -15.51 37.30 -14.00
N GLU A 70 -15.97 36.71 -15.11
CA GLU A 70 -17.30 36.12 -15.28
C GLU A 70 -17.23 34.66 -15.76
N TRP A 71 -18.38 34.05 -16.04
CA TRP A 71 -18.49 32.63 -16.35
C TRP A 71 -17.77 32.29 -17.66
N LEU A 72 -16.94 31.24 -17.66
CA LEU A 72 -16.32 30.69 -18.86
C LEU A 72 -16.86 29.29 -19.14
N GLN A 73 -17.35 29.06 -20.35
CA GLN A 73 -17.83 27.75 -20.79
C GLN A 73 -17.23 27.36 -22.14
N PHE A 74 -16.61 26.19 -22.18
CA PHE A 74 -16.27 25.48 -23.39
C PHE A 74 -17.20 24.27 -23.54
N ASP A 75 -17.79 24.10 -24.72
CA ASP A 75 -18.71 23.02 -25.03
C ASP A 75 -18.38 22.43 -26.40
N HIS A 76 -18.00 21.16 -26.48
CA HIS A 76 -17.61 20.52 -27.74
C HIS A 76 -16.46 21.29 -28.45
N VAL A 77 -15.40 21.57 -27.70
CA VAL A 77 -14.24 22.34 -28.19
C VAL A 77 -13.02 21.43 -28.35
N THR A 78 -12.32 21.57 -29.47
CA THR A 78 -11.09 20.82 -29.75
C THR A 78 -9.91 21.77 -29.91
N PHE A 79 -8.85 21.55 -29.14
CA PHE A 79 -7.55 22.20 -29.34
C PHE A 79 -6.59 21.20 -29.98
N LEU A 80 -6.13 21.48 -31.20
CA LEU A 80 -5.18 20.60 -31.93
C LEU A 80 -3.71 20.87 -31.60
N HIS A 81 -3.43 22.00 -30.95
CA HIS A 81 -2.11 22.49 -30.61
C HIS A 81 -2.08 22.99 -29.16
N PRO A 82 -0.89 23.27 -28.60
CA PRO A 82 -0.77 23.52 -27.18
C PRO A 82 -1.61 24.69 -26.70
N VAL A 83 -2.24 24.52 -25.54
CA VAL A 83 -3.01 25.55 -24.87
C VAL A 83 -2.38 25.88 -23.53
N ARG A 84 -2.18 27.17 -23.25
CA ARG A 84 -1.50 27.63 -22.03
C ARG A 84 -2.39 28.55 -21.22
N PHE A 85 -2.81 28.08 -20.06
CA PHE A 85 -3.50 28.87 -19.04
C PHE A 85 -2.57 29.26 -17.89
N ALA A 86 -1.24 29.08 -18.01
CA ALA A 86 -0.34 29.29 -16.87
C ALA A 86 -0.52 30.68 -16.22
N HIS A 87 -0.63 30.73 -14.89
CA HIS A 87 -0.91 31.96 -14.12
C HIS A 87 -2.26 32.64 -14.40
N ALA A 88 -3.19 32.01 -15.13
CA ALA A 88 -4.52 32.55 -15.34
C ALA A 88 -5.35 32.53 -14.05
N HIS A 89 -6.30 33.46 -13.93
CA HIS A 89 -7.24 33.54 -12.81
C HIS A 89 -8.69 33.51 -13.30
N PHE A 90 -9.48 32.65 -12.66
CA PHE A 90 -10.91 32.49 -12.91
C PHE A 90 -11.67 32.90 -11.65
N ASP A 91 -12.21 34.11 -11.65
CA ASP A 91 -12.92 34.68 -10.49
C ASP A 91 -14.34 34.12 -10.35
N HIS A 92 -14.87 33.56 -11.44
CA HIS A 92 -16.13 32.85 -11.47
C HIS A 92 -16.00 31.39 -11.95
N ARG A 93 -17.15 30.73 -12.12
CA ARG A 93 -17.29 29.33 -12.52
C ARG A 93 -16.73 29.11 -13.92
N VAL A 94 -15.99 28.00 -14.09
CA VAL A 94 -15.53 27.52 -15.39
C VAL A 94 -16.06 26.11 -15.65
N ASN A 95 -16.54 25.89 -16.88
CA ASN A 95 -17.00 24.58 -17.33
C ASN A 95 -16.29 24.20 -18.63
N PHE A 96 -15.70 23.01 -18.64
CA PHE A 96 -15.21 22.33 -19.84
C PHE A 96 -16.09 21.09 -20.06
N ASN A 97 -16.97 21.13 -21.06
CA ASN A 97 -17.85 20.03 -21.41
C ASN A 97 -17.45 19.48 -22.79
N HIS A 98 -17.21 18.18 -22.90
CA HIS A 98 -16.84 17.55 -24.18
C HIS A 98 -15.63 18.23 -24.84
N VAL A 99 -14.60 18.58 -24.05
CA VAL A 99 -13.41 19.26 -24.54
C VAL A 99 -12.29 18.27 -24.81
N ARG A 100 -11.61 18.44 -25.94
CA ARG A 100 -10.48 17.60 -26.35
C ARG A 100 -9.22 18.44 -26.49
N PHE A 101 -8.19 18.11 -25.72
CA PHE A 101 -6.85 18.66 -25.84
C PHE A 101 -5.97 17.61 -26.53
N ALA A 102 -5.75 17.78 -27.84
CA ALA A 102 -4.98 16.83 -28.66
C ALA A 102 -3.46 16.97 -28.45
N ASP A 103 -3.03 18.10 -27.89
CA ASP A 103 -1.65 18.46 -27.60
C ASP A 103 -1.57 19.03 -26.17
N ASP A 104 -0.38 19.37 -25.74
CA ASP A 104 -0.01 19.82 -24.40
C ASP A 104 -0.95 20.89 -23.81
N ALA A 105 -1.47 20.64 -22.61
CA ALA A 105 -2.38 21.53 -21.90
C ALA A 105 -1.80 21.97 -20.55
N GLU A 106 -1.47 23.26 -20.43
CA GLU A 106 -0.81 23.82 -19.26
C GLU A 106 -1.77 24.66 -18.40
N PHE A 107 -2.02 24.22 -17.17
CA PHE A 107 -2.82 24.87 -16.12
C PHE A 107 -1.98 25.14 -14.86
N SER A 108 -0.66 25.27 -15.01
CA SER A 108 0.25 25.52 -13.90
C SER A 108 0.00 26.90 -13.27
N ASP A 109 0.04 26.97 -11.94
CA ASP A 109 -0.20 28.20 -11.16
C ASP A 109 -1.55 28.89 -11.47
N VAL A 110 -2.54 28.14 -11.94
CA VAL A 110 -3.90 28.65 -12.19
C VAL A 110 -4.68 28.77 -10.89
N ALA A 111 -5.42 29.86 -10.73
CA ALA A 111 -6.33 30.06 -9.61
C ALA A 111 -7.81 29.99 -10.06
N PHE A 112 -8.55 29.03 -9.51
CA PHE A 112 -10.01 28.95 -9.66
C PHE A 112 -10.68 29.40 -8.35
N ALA A 113 -11.24 30.61 -8.33
CA ALA A 113 -11.88 31.18 -7.15
C ALA A 113 -13.22 30.49 -6.82
N ARG A 114 -13.90 29.97 -7.85
CA ARG A 114 -15.19 29.27 -7.75
C ARG A 114 -15.08 27.83 -8.26
N TYR A 115 -16.20 27.24 -8.64
CA TYR A 115 -16.25 25.86 -9.11
C TYR A 115 -15.63 25.73 -10.50
N ALA A 116 -14.72 24.76 -10.65
CA ALA A 116 -14.20 24.30 -11.92
C ALA A 116 -14.77 22.91 -12.23
N ARG A 117 -15.42 22.76 -13.38
CA ARG A 117 -16.02 21.51 -13.84
C ARG A 117 -15.39 21.07 -15.15
N PHE A 118 -14.99 19.80 -15.20
CA PHE A 118 -14.53 19.12 -16.39
C PHE A 118 -15.40 17.88 -16.56
N THR A 119 -16.23 17.86 -17.59
CA THR A 119 -17.17 16.78 -17.88
C THR A 119 -16.85 16.22 -19.26
N THR A 120 -16.51 14.93 -19.33
CA THR A 120 -16.14 14.24 -20.57
C THR A 120 -15.00 14.97 -21.29
N VAL A 121 -13.88 15.18 -20.58
CA VAL A 121 -12.70 15.89 -21.10
C VAL A 121 -11.59 14.89 -21.36
N ALA A 122 -10.95 14.99 -22.53
CA ALA A 122 -9.84 14.15 -22.92
C ALA A 122 -8.55 14.97 -23.11
N PHE A 123 -7.49 14.56 -22.42
CA PHE A 123 -6.12 15.04 -22.59
C PHE A 123 -5.30 13.95 -23.28
N GLU A 124 -5.01 14.12 -24.57
CA GLU A 124 -4.30 13.11 -25.38
C GLU A 124 -2.76 13.23 -25.25
N ALA A 125 -2.29 14.40 -24.79
CA ALA A 125 -0.90 14.70 -24.49
C ALA A 125 -0.70 14.97 -22.98
N GLU A 126 0.41 15.64 -22.61
CA GLU A 126 0.69 15.94 -21.21
C GLU A 126 -0.21 17.06 -20.69
N ALA A 127 -0.68 16.92 -19.44
CA ALA A 127 -1.51 17.91 -18.77
C ALA A 127 -0.89 18.31 -17.43
N TRP A 128 -0.59 19.60 -17.29
CA TRP A 128 0.07 20.14 -16.10
C TRP A 128 -0.87 20.99 -15.27
N PHE A 129 -1.10 20.60 -14.03
CA PHE A 129 -1.89 21.37 -13.05
C PHE A 129 -1.02 21.79 -11.86
N GLN A 130 0.31 21.81 -12.01
CA GLN A 130 1.23 22.02 -10.91
C GLN A 130 0.96 23.36 -10.22
N GLN A 131 0.92 23.37 -8.89
CA GLN A 131 0.67 24.58 -8.10
C GLN A 131 -0.69 25.27 -8.36
N ALA A 132 -1.63 24.61 -9.04
CA ALA A 132 -2.98 25.14 -9.20
C ALA A 132 -3.71 25.25 -7.85
N VAL A 133 -4.63 26.20 -7.74
CA VAL A 133 -5.44 26.45 -6.54
C VAL A 133 -6.92 26.41 -6.88
N PHE A 134 -7.65 25.46 -6.28
CA PHE A 134 -9.09 25.31 -6.41
C PHE A 134 -9.80 25.75 -5.12
N SER A 135 -10.20 27.03 -5.06
CA SER A 135 -10.79 27.62 -3.85
C SER A 135 -12.27 27.25 -3.65
N GLY A 136 -13.05 27.12 -4.74
CA GLY A 136 -14.47 26.80 -4.65
C GLY A 136 -14.75 25.29 -4.64
N GLY A 137 -14.27 24.58 -5.66
CA GLY A 137 -14.38 23.13 -5.77
C GLY A 137 -14.02 22.64 -7.16
N LEU A 138 -13.59 21.38 -7.24
CA LEU A 138 -13.21 20.71 -8.49
C LEU A 138 -14.09 19.49 -8.72
N LEU A 139 -14.71 19.43 -9.88
CA LEU A 139 -15.41 18.24 -10.36
C LEU A 139 -14.76 17.76 -11.64
N PHE A 140 -14.11 16.60 -11.59
CA PHE A 140 -13.82 15.80 -12.77
C PHE A 140 -14.87 14.70 -12.87
N ASP A 141 -15.57 14.69 -13.99
CA ASP A 141 -16.56 13.68 -14.35
C ASP A 141 -16.16 13.12 -15.71
N GLU A 142 -15.75 11.84 -15.73
CA GLU A 142 -15.24 11.17 -16.93
C GLU A 142 -14.08 11.93 -17.61
N VAL A 143 -13.03 12.27 -16.83
CA VAL A 143 -11.82 12.89 -17.38
C VAL A 143 -10.78 11.82 -17.72
N ALA A 144 -10.30 11.81 -18.95
CA ALA A 144 -9.30 10.86 -19.43
C ALA A 144 -7.98 11.57 -19.74
N PHE A 145 -6.88 10.99 -19.25
CA PHE A 145 -5.52 11.38 -19.60
C PHE A 145 -4.85 10.18 -20.29
N ASP A 146 -4.42 10.34 -21.54
CA ASP A 146 -3.66 9.31 -22.26
C ASP A 146 -2.20 9.22 -21.79
N ARG A 147 -1.74 10.27 -21.10
CA ARG A 147 -0.41 10.44 -20.51
C ARG A 147 -0.49 10.72 -19.00
N LYS A 148 0.65 11.09 -18.41
CA LYS A 148 0.74 11.40 -16.99
C LYS A 148 -0.06 12.65 -16.65
N ALA A 149 -0.89 12.58 -15.61
CA ALA A 149 -1.59 13.73 -15.04
C ALA A 149 -0.73 14.35 -13.91
N HIS A 150 -0.15 15.53 -14.16
CA HIS A 150 0.70 16.21 -13.18
C HIS A 150 -0.14 17.10 -12.26
N LEU A 151 -0.64 16.54 -11.16
CA LEU A 151 -1.47 17.20 -10.14
C LEU A 151 -0.69 17.45 -8.83
N SER A 152 0.61 17.70 -8.95
CA SER A 152 1.50 17.89 -7.81
C SER A 152 1.44 19.33 -7.27
N ARG A 153 1.58 19.48 -5.95
CA ARG A 153 1.55 20.78 -5.24
C ARG A 153 0.24 21.55 -5.41
N VAL A 154 -0.86 20.85 -5.70
CA VAL A 154 -2.17 21.46 -5.90
C VAL A 154 -2.85 21.70 -4.56
N THR A 155 -3.51 22.85 -4.42
CA THR A 155 -4.32 23.16 -3.22
C THR A 155 -5.80 23.03 -3.56
N PHE A 156 -6.46 22.05 -2.95
CA PHE A 156 -7.88 21.79 -3.08
C PHE A 156 -8.63 22.26 -1.81
N ALA A 157 -8.89 23.57 -1.72
CA ALA A 157 -9.59 24.15 -0.58
C ALA A 157 -11.12 23.90 -0.62
N GLY A 158 -11.65 23.71 -1.82
CA GLY A 158 -13.06 23.42 -2.09
C GLY A 158 -13.44 21.93 -1.99
N THR A 159 -14.71 21.62 -2.31
CA THR A 159 -15.13 20.22 -2.49
C THR A 159 -14.50 19.62 -3.74
N THR A 160 -13.87 18.45 -3.60
CA THR A 160 -13.15 17.79 -4.69
C THR A 160 -13.70 16.39 -4.94
N VAL A 161 -14.24 16.21 -6.15
CA VAL A 161 -14.71 14.93 -6.66
C VAL A 161 -13.99 14.69 -7.98
N LEU A 162 -13.14 13.67 -8.00
CA LEU A 162 -12.33 13.32 -9.15
C LEU A 162 -12.75 11.96 -9.66
N SER A 163 -13.32 11.89 -10.86
CA SER A 163 -13.46 10.66 -11.64
C SER A 163 -12.53 10.78 -12.83
N LEU A 164 -11.40 10.07 -12.76
CA LEU A 164 -10.36 10.15 -13.78
C LEU A 164 -9.77 8.80 -14.16
N THR A 165 -9.34 8.69 -15.42
CA THR A 165 -8.51 7.57 -15.89
C THR A 165 -7.18 8.15 -16.37
N SER A 166 -6.07 7.64 -15.84
CA SER A 166 -4.73 8.04 -16.26
C SER A 166 -3.75 6.90 -15.99
N PRO A 167 -2.78 6.66 -16.89
CA PRO A 167 -1.72 5.68 -16.62
C PRO A 167 -0.86 6.06 -15.40
N ASP A 168 -0.73 7.35 -15.09
CA ASP A 168 -0.01 7.84 -13.91
C ASP A 168 -0.61 9.18 -13.44
N ALA A 169 -1.25 9.18 -12.27
CA ALA A 169 -1.81 10.36 -11.62
C ALA A 169 -0.98 10.72 -10.38
N ASP A 170 -0.37 11.91 -10.41
CA ASP A 170 0.57 12.35 -9.40
C ASP A 170 -0.02 13.47 -8.54
N PHE A 171 -0.37 13.17 -7.29
CA PHE A 171 -0.87 14.12 -6.29
C PHE A 171 0.18 14.50 -5.24
N SER A 172 1.46 14.34 -5.57
CA SER A 172 2.54 14.59 -4.61
C SER A 172 2.52 16.04 -4.13
N LEU A 173 2.72 16.26 -2.84
CA LEU A 173 2.73 17.57 -2.16
C LEU A 173 1.41 18.35 -2.25
N SER A 174 0.31 17.70 -2.64
CA SER A 174 -1.00 18.34 -2.75
C SER A 174 -1.77 18.31 -1.43
N THR A 175 -2.66 19.28 -1.23
CA THR A 175 -3.45 19.45 0.01
C THR A 175 -4.94 19.44 -0.31
N PHE A 176 -5.72 18.75 0.52
CA PHE A 176 -7.18 18.65 0.43
C PHE A 176 -7.81 19.07 1.76
N ASP A 177 -8.31 20.30 1.82
CA ASP A 177 -8.90 20.88 3.04
C ASP A 177 -10.27 20.25 3.36
N ARG A 178 -10.97 19.80 2.31
CA ARG A 178 -12.28 19.13 2.41
C ARG A 178 -12.16 17.67 2.02
N ARG A 179 -13.19 16.90 2.36
CA ARG A 179 -13.22 15.47 2.07
C ARG A 179 -13.12 15.23 0.57
N ALA A 180 -12.05 14.57 0.15
CA ALA A 180 -11.82 14.25 -1.25
C ALA A 180 -12.50 12.93 -1.60
N ARG A 181 -13.19 12.89 -2.75
CA ARG A 181 -13.60 11.64 -3.41
C ARG A 181 -12.79 11.49 -4.68
N ILE A 182 -11.95 10.47 -4.73
CA ILE A 182 -11.09 10.21 -5.88
C ILE A 182 -11.40 8.80 -6.37
N GLU A 183 -11.84 8.72 -7.62
CA GLU A 183 -12.15 7.50 -8.34
C GLU A 183 -11.17 7.40 -9.51
N VAL A 184 -10.33 6.37 -9.48
CA VAL A 184 -9.29 6.12 -10.48
C VAL A 184 -9.55 4.82 -11.22
N GLY A 185 -9.29 4.84 -12.53
CA GLY A 185 -9.28 3.66 -13.39
C GLY A 185 -8.04 2.77 -13.19
N ASP A 186 -7.63 2.12 -14.27
CA ASP A 186 -6.34 1.42 -14.36
C ASP A 186 -5.18 2.43 -14.45
N GLY A 187 -4.06 2.15 -13.79
CA GLY A 187 -2.88 3.02 -13.77
C GLY A 187 -2.22 3.16 -12.40
N ARG A 188 -1.29 4.12 -12.28
CA ARG A 188 -0.59 4.44 -11.04
C ARG A 188 -1.20 5.67 -10.37
N LEU A 189 -1.40 5.61 -9.05
CA LEU A 189 -1.79 6.75 -8.22
C LEU A 189 -0.70 7.02 -7.19
N SER A 190 0.00 8.14 -7.34
CA SER A 190 1.07 8.55 -6.43
C SER A 190 0.62 9.66 -5.48
N CYS A 191 0.69 9.39 -4.18
CA CYS A 191 0.52 10.38 -3.13
C CYS A 191 1.80 10.40 -2.27
N ASP A 192 2.75 11.27 -2.62
CA ASP A 192 3.93 11.56 -1.79
C ASP A 192 3.71 12.88 -1.04
N ARG A 193 3.76 12.86 0.30
CA ARG A 193 3.54 14.02 1.17
C ARG A 193 2.23 14.77 0.88
N THR A 194 1.21 14.02 0.49
CA THR A 194 -0.15 14.53 0.27
C THR A 194 -0.86 14.66 1.62
N VAL A 195 -1.66 15.71 1.80
CA VAL A 195 -2.41 15.97 3.03
C VAL A 195 -3.92 15.93 2.75
N PHE A 196 -4.65 15.11 3.50
CA PHE A 196 -6.11 15.01 3.46
C PHE A 196 -6.70 15.43 4.81
N ASP A 197 -6.93 16.73 5.03
CA ASP A 197 -7.35 17.26 6.33
C ASP A 197 -8.70 16.72 6.80
N ALA A 198 -9.68 16.64 5.90
CA ALA A 198 -11.01 16.10 6.19
C ALA A 198 -11.20 14.63 5.74
N GLY A 199 -10.08 13.95 5.45
CA GLY A 199 -10.02 12.57 4.99
C GLY A 199 -10.37 12.37 3.52
N ALA A 200 -10.19 11.15 3.03
CA ALA A 200 -10.36 10.81 1.62
C ALA A 200 -11.16 9.51 1.44
N ARG A 201 -11.91 9.43 0.34
CA ARG A 201 -12.42 8.18 -0.21
C ARG A 201 -11.73 7.95 -1.55
N LEU A 202 -10.80 7.01 -1.56
CA LEU A 202 -10.07 6.55 -2.74
C LEU A 202 -10.74 5.26 -3.22
N THR A 203 -11.28 5.30 -4.43
CA THR A 203 -11.93 4.15 -5.07
C THR A 203 -11.18 3.82 -6.36
N ALA A 204 -10.82 2.56 -6.56
CA ALA A 204 -10.22 2.09 -7.80
C ALA A 204 -11.21 1.21 -8.58
N SER A 205 -11.55 1.58 -9.81
CA SER A 205 -12.42 0.80 -10.70
C SER A 205 -11.67 -0.26 -11.50
N GLY A 206 -10.33 -0.20 -11.52
CA GLY A 206 -9.44 -1.20 -12.13
C GLY A 206 -8.21 -1.52 -11.27
N PRO A 207 -7.22 -2.25 -11.83
CA PRO A 207 -5.98 -2.61 -11.14
C PRO A 207 -5.06 -1.40 -10.95
N ALA A 208 -5.45 -0.48 -10.07
CA ALA A 208 -4.66 0.70 -9.76
C ALA A 208 -3.50 0.38 -8.82
N ASP A 209 -2.28 0.78 -9.19
CA ASP A 209 -1.10 0.75 -8.34
C ASP A 209 -1.03 2.02 -7.49
N VAL A 210 -1.33 1.90 -6.19
CA VAL A 210 -1.39 3.04 -5.26
C VAL A 210 -0.13 3.09 -4.40
N THR A 211 0.50 4.26 -4.29
CA THR A 211 1.60 4.54 -3.37
C THR A 211 1.26 5.69 -2.44
N LEU A 212 1.36 5.46 -1.13
CA LEU A 212 1.18 6.46 -0.09
C LEU A 212 2.52 6.64 0.64
N HIS A 213 3.21 7.76 0.45
CA HIS A 213 4.45 8.09 1.15
C HIS A 213 4.24 9.36 1.97
N ASP A 214 4.57 9.31 3.26
CA ASP A 214 4.45 10.45 4.19
C ASP A 214 3.07 11.16 4.10
N VAL A 215 2.00 10.38 3.87
CA VAL A 215 0.64 10.90 3.71
C VAL A 215 0.03 11.18 5.09
N HIS A 216 -0.66 12.31 5.21
CA HIS A 216 -1.41 12.67 6.41
C HIS A 216 -2.92 12.55 6.16
N PHE A 217 -3.62 11.78 6.99
CA PHE A 217 -5.07 11.71 7.03
C PHE A 217 -5.59 12.39 8.31
N GLY A 218 -6.14 13.59 8.19
CA GLY A 218 -6.70 14.34 9.34
C GLY A 218 -8.06 13.81 9.81
N ALA A 219 -8.72 12.95 9.01
CA ALA A 219 -9.98 12.30 9.36
C ALA A 219 -10.07 10.88 8.75
N PRO A 220 -11.06 10.05 9.17
CA PRO A 220 -11.22 8.69 8.66
C PRO A 220 -11.32 8.62 7.14
N SER A 221 -10.50 7.76 6.57
CA SER A 221 -10.25 7.65 5.14
C SER A 221 -10.33 6.20 4.68
N THR A 222 -10.71 5.98 3.43
CA THR A 222 -10.93 4.64 2.88
C THR A 222 -10.21 4.48 1.54
N LEU A 223 -9.52 3.36 1.35
CA LEU A 223 -9.08 2.89 0.04
C LEU A 223 -9.80 1.58 -0.28
N SER A 224 -10.54 1.56 -1.38
CA SER A 224 -11.32 0.39 -1.76
C SER A 224 -11.38 0.15 -3.26
N ALA A 225 -11.61 -1.11 -3.65
CA ALA A 225 -12.07 -1.41 -5.00
C ALA A 225 -13.49 -0.86 -5.23
N ALA A 226 -13.83 -0.49 -6.47
CA ALA A 226 -15.17 -0.06 -6.85
C ALA A 226 -16.17 -1.22 -6.77
N ALA A 227 -17.45 -0.90 -6.53
CA ALA A 227 -18.48 -1.89 -6.24
C ALA A 227 -18.76 -2.84 -7.42
N ASP A 228 -18.67 -2.32 -8.64
CA ASP A 228 -18.76 -3.06 -9.90
C ASP A 228 -17.59 -4.03 -10.10
N THR A 229 -16.37 -3.63 -9.74
CA THR A 229 -15.18 -4.51 -9.72
C THR A 229 -15.37 -5.66 -8.72
N VAL A 230 -15.94 -5.37 -7.55
CA VAL A 230 -16.22 -6.38 -6.51
C VAL A 230 -17.33 -7.34 -6.95
N GLY A 231 -18.44 -6.83 -7.48
CA GLY A 231 -19.60 -7.63 -7.88
C GLY A 231 -19.33 -8.57 -9.06
N SER A 232 -18.38 -8.21 -9.93
CA SER A 232 -18.00 -9.01 -11.10
C SER A 232 -16.94 -10.10 -10.79
N TRP A 233 -16.52 -10.27 -9.54
CA TRP A 233 -15.47 -11.21 -9.10
C TRP A 233 -14.14 -11.08 -9.88
N ARG A 234 -13.84 -9.90 -10.43
CA ARG A 234 -12.59 -9.65 -11.16
C ARG A 234 -11.45 -9.43 -10.17
N MET A 235 -10.99 -10.52 -9.55
CA MET A 235 -9.91 -10.46 -8.55
C MET A 235 -8.59 -9.90 -9.11
N ALA A 236 -8.39 -9.96 -10.43
CA ALA A 236 -7.22 -9.40 -11.11
C ALA A 236 -7.24 -7.86 -11.18
N ASP A 237 -8.43 -7.25 -11.11
CA ASP A 237 -8.65 -5.82 -11.33
C ASP A 237 -8.69 -5.04 -10.01
N ARG A 238 -8.11 -5.60 -8.95
CA ARG A 238 -8.10 -4.98 -7.62
C ARG A 238 -6.97 -3.97 -7.48
N PRO A 239 -7.17 -2.90 -6.70
CA PRO A 239 -6.11 -1.98 -6.37
C PRO A 239 -5.01 -2.70 -5.59
N ARG A 240 -3.77 -2.35 -5.91
CA ARG A 240 -2.56 -2.84 -5.27
C ARG A 240 -1.91 -1.70 -4.50
N LEU A 241 -1.76 -1.87 -3.20
CA LEU A 241 -1.05 -0.90 -2.38
C LEU A 241 0.43 -1.28 -2.32
N HIS A 242 1.29 -0.48 -2.93
CA HIS A 242 2.73 -0.77 -3.03
C HIS A 242 3.51 -0.28 -1.82
N SER A 243 3.08 0.81 -1.20
CA SER A 243 3.83 1.41 -0.10
C SER A 243 2.96 2.33 0.75
N VAL A 244 3.23 2.34 2.04
CA VAL A 244 2.64 3.23 3.07
C VAL A 244 3.73 3.87 3.94
N ILE A 245 4.93 4.06 3.39
CA ILE A 245 6.10 4.53 4.14
C ILE A 245 5.82 5.89 4.79
N GLY A 246 6.16 6.04 6.07
CA GLY A 246 6.00 7.28 6.83
C GLY A 246 4.55 7.80 6.98
N THR A 247 3.57 7.07 6.46
CA THR A 247 2.16 7.46 6.48
C THR A 247 1.54 7.13 7.83
N ASP A 248 0.66 8.01 8.35
CA ASP A 248 -0.16 7.69 9.52
C ASP A 248 -1.38 6.86 9.09
N LEU A 249 -1.43 5.62 9.56
CA LEU A 249 -2.47 4.66 9.22
C LEU A 249 -3.67 4.71 10.18
N ALA A 250 -3.65 5.60 11.17
CA ALA A 250 -4.78 5.79 12.07
C ALA A 250 -6.04 6.23 11.30
N GLY A 251 -7.10 5.42 11.38
CA GLY A 251 -8.37 5.73 10.72
C GLY A 251 -8.37 5.50 9.21
N LEU A 252 -7.33 4.86 8.65
CA LEU A 252 -7.36 4.33 7.29
C LEU A 252 -8.04 2.95 7.29
N THR A 253 -9.05 2.80 6.45
CA THR A 253 -9.71 1.52 6.19
C THR A 253 -9.37 1.05 4.77
N LEU A 254 -8.86 -0.18 4.67
CA LEU A 254 -8.57 -0.84 3.40
C LEU A 254 -9.62 -1.91 3.15
N SER A 255 -10.25 -1.91 1.97
CA SER A 255 -11.27 -2.89 1.61
C SER A 255 -11.06 -3.41 0.20
N TYR A 256 -10.89 -4.73 0.03
CA TYR A 256 -10.63 -5.35 -1.28
C TYR A 256 -9.31 -4.92 -1.95
N VAL A 257 -8.27 -4.66 -1.15
CA VAL A 257 -6.95 -4.19 -1.60
C VAL A 257 -5.91 -5.32 -1.53
N ASP A 258 -5.04 -5.42 -2.53
CA ASP A 258 -3.87 -6.31 -2.51
C ASP A 258 -2.71 -5.67 -1.77
N LEU A 259 -2.24 -6.33 -0.70
CA LEU A 259 -1.13 -5.91 0.15
C LEU A 259 0.14 -6.75 -0.08
N SER A 260 0.14 -7.63 -1.09
CA SER A 260 1.21 -8.62 -1.30
C SER A 260 2.58 -8.01 -1.63
N ARG A 261 2.60 -6.75 -2.06
CA ARG A 261 3.79 -5.97 -2.41
C ARG A 261 3.98 -4.71 -1.54
N CYS A 262 3.13 -4.53 -0.53
CA CYS A 262 3.11 -3.33 0.31
C CYS A 262 4.34 -3.24 1.23
N SER A 263 5.06 -2.11 1.20
CA SER A 263 6.06 -1.75 2.20
C SER A 263 5.44 -0.95 3.34
N PHE A 264 5.78 -1.29 4.57
CA PHE A 264 5.29 -0.62 5.79
C PHE A 264 6.37 0.20 6.51
N GLY A 265 7.52 0.45 5.85
CA GLY A 265 8.67 1.09 6.47
C GLY A 265 8.35 2.44 7.12
N GLY A 266 8.51 2.52 8.44
CA GLY A 266 8.28 3.77 9.18
C GLY A 266 6.82 4.24 9.22
N ALA A 267 5.85 3.39 8.86
CA ALA A 267 4.43 3.73 8.97
C ALA A 267 4.03 3.93 10.45
N HIS A 268 3.23 4.97 10.71
CA HIS A 268 2.75 5.28 12.05
C HIS A 268 1.40 4.63 12.32
N ASN A 269 1.16 4.23 13.58
CA ASN A 269 -0.11 3.63 14.03
C ASN A 269 -0.59 2.43 13.17
N LEU A 270 0.33 1.61 12.66
CA LEU A 270 0.00 0.41 11.86
C LEU A 270 -0.94 -0.56 12.58
N ASP A 271 -0.94 -0.56 13.91
CA ASP A 271 -1.86 -1.36 14.73
C ASP A 271 -3.31 -0.85 14.74
N LYS A 272 -3.56 0.39 14.28
CA LYS A 272 -4.88 1.02 14.15
C LYS A 272 -5.44 0.98 12.72
N LEU A 273 -4.69 0.43 11.77
CA LEU A 273 -5.16 0.19 10.41
C LEU A 273 -6.40 -0.72 10.47
N THR A 274 -7.43 -0.42 9.69
CA THR A 274 -8.59 -1.32 9.59
C THR A 274 -8.55 -2.02 8.23
N VAL A 275 -8.64 -3.34 8.22
CA VAL A 275 -8.68 -4.13 6.98
C VAL A 275 -9.99 -4.91 6.95
N GLU A 276 -10.80 -4.66 5.93
CA GLU A 276 -12.13 -5.24 5.75
C GLU A 276 -12.25 -5.98 4.41
N GLY A 277 -13.18 -6.93 4.35
CA GLY A 277 -13.46 -7.67 3.12
C GLY A 277 -12.36 -8.69 2.78
N TRP A 278 -11.94 -8.72 1.52
CA TRP A 278 -10.86 -9.60 1.06
C TRP A 278 -9.55 -8.83 0.95
N GLN A 279 -8.46 -9.44 1.39
CA GLN A 279 -7.12 -8.91 1.25
C GLN A 279 -6.16 -10.03 0.85
N SER A 280 -5.27 -9.76 -0.10
CA SER A 280 -4.17 -10.68 -0.41
C SER A 280 -2.90 -10.22 0.26
N TRP A 281 -2.35 -11.11 1.07
CA TRP A 281 -0.99 -10.99 1.58
C TRP A 281 -0.02 -11.77 0.69
N GLY A 282 1.24 -11.35 0.70
CA GLY A 282 2.32 -12.16 0.15
C GLY A 282 2.41 -13.48 0.91
N HIS A 283 2.85 -14.54 0.24
CA HIS A 283 3.07 -15.82 0.89
C HIS A 283 4.54 -16.23 0.83
N SER A 284 5.00 -16.92 1.88
CA SER A 284 6.30 -17.57 1.87
C SER A 284 6.41 -18.60 0.74
N PRO A 285 7.60 -18.77 0.15
CA PRO A 285 7.82 -19.78 -0.89
C PRO A 285 7.56 -21.18 -0.35
N ARG A 286 7.05 -22.06 -1.21
CA ARG A 286 6.83 -23.47 -0.87
C ARG A 286 8.18 -24.17 -0.67
N GLY A 287 8.31 -24.93 0.41
CA GLY A 287 9.49 -25.75 0.67
C GLY A 287 9.24 -26.76 1.77
N PHE A 288 9.96 -27.89 1.75
CA PHE A 288 9.81 -28.96 2.75
C PHE A 288 10.02 -28.46 4.19
N TRP A 289 10.98 -27.54 4.37
CA TRP A 289 11.29 -26.91 5.66
C TRP A 289 10.67 -25.51 5.85
N VAL A 290 9.93 -24.98 4.87
CA VAL A 290 9.36 -23.63 4.89
C VAL A 290 7.83 -23.71 5.01
N THR A 291 7.30 -23.16 6.10
CA THR A 291 5.85 -23.05 6.31
C THR A 291 5.27 -22.05 5.32
N ARG A 292 4.21 -22.43 4.57
CA ARG A 292 3.38 -21.47 3.83
C ARG A 292 2.60 -20.62 4.85
N ARG A 293 2.84 -19.31 4.88
CA ARG A 293 2.19 -18.32 5.76
C ARG A 293 2.05 -16.98 5.06
N ALA A 294 1.25 -16.07 5.60
CA ALA A 294 1.31 -14.66 5.20
C ALA A 294 2.70 -14.05 5.54
N VAL A 295 3.23 -13.24 4.62
CA VAL A 295 4.56 -12.62 4.72
C VAL A 295 4.51 -11.21 4.16
N LEU A 296 5.13 -10.27 4.89
CA LEU A 296 5.31 -8.88 4.45
C LEU A 296 6.25 -8.78 3.25
N ALA A 297 5.97 -7.85 2.34
CA ALA A 297 6.86 -7.62 1.19
C ALA A 297 8.28 -7.26 1.65
N ASP A 298 8.42 -6.49 2.73
CA ASP A 298 9.71 -6.12 3.31
C ASP A 298 10.52 -7.32 3.80
N GLU A 299 9.90 -8.36 4.38
CA GLU A 299 10.59 -9.61 4.71
C GLU A 299 11.11 -10.31 3.44
N ARG A 300 10.27 -10.37 2.40
CA ARG A 300 10.61 -11.01 1.13
C ARG A 300 11.80 -10.33 0.46
N ARG A 301 11.76 -9.00 0.37
CA ARG A 301 12.84 -8.15 -0.16
C ARG A 301 14.12 -8.34 0.65
N ARG A 302 14.04 -8.28 1.99
CA ARG A 302 15.19 -8.46 2.89
C ARG A 302 15.86 -9.83 2.67
N ARG A 303 15.08 -10.90 2.51
CA ARG A 303 15.59 -12.25 2.26
C ARG A 303 16.15 -12.45 0.87
N ALA A 304 15.51 -11.86 -0.15
CA ALA A 304 16.03 -11.88 -1.51
C ALA A 304 17.42 -11.24 -1.55
N ARG A 305 17.57 -10.05 -0.93
CA ARG A 305 18.86 -9.34 -0.80
C ARG A 305 19.90 -10.10 0.04
N SER A 306 19.47 -10.87 1.04
CA SER A 306 20.37 -11.68 1.88
C SER A 306 20.74 -13.03 1.25
N GLY A 307 20.58 -13.22 -0.07
CA GLY A 307 21.01 -14.43 -0.78
C GLY A 307 19.99 -15.57 -0.82
N SER A 308 18.68 -15.28 -0.71
CA SER A 308 17.61 -16.27 -0.91
C SER A 308 16.71 -15.92 -2.11
N PRO A 309 17.11 -16.25 -3.36
CA PRO A 309 16.41 -15.82 -4.58
C PRO A 309 14.94 -16.26 -4.65
N ARG A 310 14.60 -17.40 -4.04
CA ARG A 310 13.20 -17.90 -3.97
C ARG A 310 12.23 -16.98 -3.23
N TRP A 311 12.73 -16.02 -2.46
CA TRP A 311 11.91 -15.04 -1.75
C TRP A 311 11.63 -13.79 -2.56
N ALA A 312 12.32 -13.58 -3.69
CA ALA A 312 12.12 -12.43 -4.57
C ALA A 312 10.66 -12.31 -5.01
N ILE A 313 10.19 -11.08 -5.13
CA ILE A 313 8.89 -10.75 -5.68
C ILE A 313 9.10 -10.54 -7.19
N PRO A 314 8.40 -11.28 -8.07
CA PRO A 314 8.57 -11.12 -9.52
C PRO A 314 8.16 -9.72 -9.98
N GLY A 315 9.06 -9.04 -10.71
CA GLY A 315 8.83 -7.69 -11.22
C GLY A 315 8.80 -6.59 -10.14
N ASP A 316 9.38 -6.86 -8.98
CA ASP A 316 9.56 -5.87 -7.91
C ASP A 316 10.86 -5.10 -8.11
N ASP A 317 10.87 -3.85 -7.66
CA ASP A 317 12.03 -2.97 -7.76
C ASP A 317 13.20 -3.53 -6.90
N PRO A 318 14.38 -3.80 -7.48
CA PRO A 318 15.56 -4.26 -6.75
C PRO A 318 15.95 -3.33 -5.60
N ASP A 319 15.68 -2.03 -5.74
CA ASP A 319 16.05 -0.96 -4.82
C ASP A 319 14.88 -0.51 -3.92
N ALA A 320 13.74 -1.20 -3.99
CA ALA A 320 12.57 -0.93 -3.15
C ALA A 320 12.95 -0.76 -1.67
N VAL A 321 12.42 0.28 -1.03
CA VAL A 321 12.69 0.55 0.39
C VAL A 321 12.23 -0.66 1.22
N ILE A 322 13.05 -1.01 2.21
CA ILE A 322 12.76 -2.08 3.17
C ILE A 322 12.66 -1.44 4.53
N SER A 323 11.58 -1.72 5.26
CA SER A 323 11.47 -1.35 6.66
C SER A 323 12.71 -1.77 7.46
N ALA A 324 13.29 -0.86 8.24
CA ALA A 324 14.34 -1.20 9.20
C ALA A 324 13.78 -2.10 10.32
N GLU A 325 12.51 -1.90 10.68
CA GLU A 325 11.82 -2.50 11.82
C GLU A 325 10.79 -3.56 11.43
N VAL A 326 11.08 -4.42 10.45
CA VAL A 326 10.16 -5.51 10.00
C VAL A 326 9.55 -6.31 11.17
N GLN A 327 10.28 -6.50 12.28
CA GLN A 327 9.74 -7.13 13.48
C GLN A 327 8.62 -6.30 14.14
N GLY A 328 8.81 -4.98 14.25
CA GLY A 328 7.82 -4.03 14.75
C GLY A 328 6.57 -4.01 13.86
N ASP A 329 6.75 -4.05 12.54
CA ASP A 329 5.63 -4.10 11.59
C ASP A 329 4.78 -5.37 11.79
N TYR A 330 5.44 -6.53 11.95
CA TYR A 330 4.76 -7.78 12.28
C TYR A 330 4.00 -7.70 13.61
N HIS A 331 4.61 -7.10 14.64
CA HIS A 331 3.99 -6.93 15.95
C HIS A 331 2.75 -6.01 15.87
N ALA A 332 2.84 -4.89 15.14
CA ALA A 332 1.72 -3.97 14.95
C ALA A 332 0.55 -4.63 14.21
N LEU A 333 0.81 -5.32 13.10
CA LEU A 333 -0.21 -6.06 12.34
C LEU A 333 -0.81 -7.21 13.15
N ARG A 334 -0.02 -7.88 13.99
CA ARG A 334 -0.54 -8.90 14.90
C ARG A 334 -1.53 -8.28 15.90
N ARG A 335 -1.22 -7.13 16.51
CA ARG A 335 -2.14 -6.44 17.43
C ARG A 335 -3.42 -6.00 16.74
N MET A 336 -3.32 -5.51 15.50
CA MET A 336 -4.46 -5.16 14.66
C MET A 336 -5.41 -6.35 14.48
N TYR A 337 -4.89 -7.51 14.04
CA TYR A 337 -5.72 -8.70 13.84
C TYR A 337 -6.22 -9.33 15.14
N ASP A 338 -5.50 -9.18 16.24
CA ASP A 338 -5.94 -9.61 17.58
C ASP A 338 -7.14 -8.78 18.04
N ALA A 339 -7.11 -7.46 17.81
CA ALA A 339 -8.25 -6.58 18.04
C ALA A 339 -9.47 -6.94 17.17
N ALA A 340 -9.23 -7.38 15.92
CA ALA A 340 -10.26 -7.86 15.01
C ALA A 340 -10.74 -9.30 15.30
N LYS A 341 -10.13 -10.01 16.26
CA LYS A 341 -10.40 -11.41 16.62
C LYS A 341 -10.17 -12.42 15.48
N ASP A 342 -9.27 -12.11 14.54
CA ASP A 342 -8.86 -13.03 13.47
C ASP A 342 -7.70 -13.92 13.94
N GLU A 343 -8.02 -15.00 14.64
CA GLU A 343 -7.04 -15.95 15.19
C GLU A 343 -6.11 -16.60 14.12
N PRO A 344 -6.60 -17.01 12.92
CA PRO A 344 -5.73 -17.46 11.84
C PRO A 344 -4.65 -16.45 11.46
N ALA A 345 -5.04 -15.19 11.23
CA ALA A 345 -4.10 -14.14 10.82
C ALA A 345 -3.10 -13.84 11.93
N VAL A 346 -3.55 -13.68 13.19
CA VAL A 346 -2.69 -13.47 14.36
C VAL A 346 -1.59 -14.51 14.45
N THR A 347 -1.92 -15.79 14.20
CA THR A 347 -0.94 -16.89 14.25
C THR A 347 0.13 -16.76 13.16
N ASP A 348 -0.25 -16.37 11.95
CA ASP A 348 0.68 -16.22 10.83
C ASP A 348 1.63 -15.04 11.04
N PHE A 349 1.13 -13.88 11.49
CA PHE A 349 1.94 -12.70 11.80
C PHE A 349 2.83 -12.91 13.03
N TYR A 350 2.34 -13.59 14.08
CA TYR A 350 3.15 -14.00 15.23
C TYR A 350 4.36 -14.85 14.83
N TYR A 351 4.16 -15.79 13.90
CA TYR A 351 5.27 -16.60 13.40
C TYR A 351 6.32 -15.71 12.71
N GLY A 352 5.89 -14.75 11.89
CA GLY A 352 6.77 -13.78 11.23
C GLY A 352 7.57 -12.93 12.23
N GLU A 353 6.89 -12.39 13.24
CA GLU A 353 7.46 -11.64 14.36
C GLU A 353 8.60 -12.42 15.05
N MET A 354 8.33 -13.66 15.46
CA MET A 354 9.29 -14.52 16.14
C MET A 354 10.46 -14.92 15.25
N GLU A 355 10.24 -15.08 13.95
CA GLU A 355 11.32 -15.35 13.02
C GLU A 355 12.26 -14.16 12.83
N MET A 356 11.73 -12.93 12.80
CA MET A 356 12.53 -11.71 12.81
C MET A 356 13.31 -11.56 14.10
N ARG A 357 12.67 -11.77 15.26
CA ARG A 357 13.33 -11.74 16.57
C ARG A 357 14.50 -12.71 16.65
N ARG A 358 14.31 -13.96 16.24
CA ARG A 358 15.38 -14.97 16.23
C ARG A 358 16.58 -14.54 15.39
N ARG A 359 16.34 -13.92 14.23
CA ARG A 359 17.41 -13.47 13.32
C ARG A 359 18.09 -12.21 13.84
N GLY A 360 17.34 -11.26 14.39
CA GLY A 360 17.86 -10.06 15.03
C GLY A 360 18.81 -10.40 16.16
N LEU A 361 18.39 -11.28 17.08
CA LEU A 361 19.23 -11.75 18.19
C LEU A 361 20.54 -12.41 17.71
N TRP A 362 20.51 -13.16 16.61
CA TRP A 362 21.72 -13.75 16.03
C TRP A 362 22.66 -12.69 15.44
N GLN A 363 22.11 -11.67 14.77
CA GLN A 363 22.88 -10.57 14.22
C GLN A 363 23.51 -9.73 15.32
N GLU A 364 22.76 -9.37 16.36
CA GLU A 364 23.28 -8.69 17.56
C GLU A 364 24.39 -9.48 18.22
N PHE A 365 24.19 -10.79 18.42
CA PHE A 365 25.22 -11.66 18.97
C PHE A 365 26.50 -11.62 18.13
N ARG A 366 26.40 -11.75 16.80
CA ARG A 366 27.56 -11.66 15.89
C ARG A 366 28.28 -10.31 15.97
N ILE A 367 27.53 -9.21 16.11
CA ILE A 367 28.11 -7.86 16.25
C ILE A 367 28.86 -7.76 17.59
N ARG A 368 28.25 -8.17 18.71
CA ARG A 368 28.90 -8.14 20.04
C ARG A 368 30.14 -9.03 20.14
N VAL A 369 30.12 -10.19 19.48
CA VAL A 369 31.31 -11.06 19.37
C VAL A 369 32.43 -10.32 18.62
N ARG A 370 32.11 -9.68 17.49
CA ARG A 370 33.08 -8.92 16.69
C ARG A 370 33.67 -7.74 17.47
N GLU A 371 32.87 -7.06 18.27
CA GLU A 371 33.27 -5.91 19.09
C GLU A 371 33.95 -6.28 20.42
N ARG A 372 34.23 -7.58 20.66
CA ARG A 372 34.85 -8.10 21.89
C ARG A 372 34.17 -7.59 23.17
N TRP A 373 32.84 -7.50 23.15
CA TRP A 373 32.07 -6.99 24.29
C TRP A 373 31.58 -8.14 25.19
N TRP A 374 32.45 -8.62 26.09
CA TRP A 374 32.26 -9.89 26.80
C TRP A 374 31.09 -9.89 27.81
N ARG A 375 30.76 -8.76 28.43
CA ARG A 375 29.76 -8.68 29.51
C ARG A 375 28.30 -8.87 29.03
N GLY A 376 28.02 -8.70 27.73
CA GLY A 376 26.68 -8.78 27.15
C GLY A 376 26.41 -10.01 26.27
N LEU A 377 27.37 -10.93 26.14
CA LEU A 377 27.27 -12.08 25.23
C LEU A 377 26.32 -13.17 25.74
N THR A 378 26.35 -13.47 27.04
CA THR A 378 25.57 -14.55 27.64
C THR A 378 24.06 -14.30 27.55
N GLY A 379 23.63 -13.04 27.68
CA GLY A 379 22.23 -12.62 27.53
C GLY A 379 21.70 -12.84 26.11
N SER A 380 22.33 -12.21 25.10
CA SER A 380 21.86 -12.32 23.71
C SER A 380 21.93 -13.75 23.16
N PHE A 381 22.99 -14.51 23.51
CA PHE A 381 23.09 -15.90 23.11
C PHE A 381 22.01 -16.77 23.77
N GLY A 382 21.77 -16.57 25.07
CA GLY A 382 20.72 -17.28 25.81
C GLY A 382 19.34 -17.04 25.21
N GLU A 383 18.98 -15.79 24.95
CA GLU A 383 17.70 -15.44 24.30
C GLU A 383 17.60 -16.04 22.89
N TRP A 384 18.65 -15.94 22.09
CA TRP A 384 18.68 -16.55 20.76
C TRP A 384 18.50 -18.07 20.84
N LEU A 385 19.17 -18.74 21.77
CA LEU A 385 19.10 -20.18 21.96
C LEU A 385 17.68 -20.58 22.38
N LEU A 386 17.07 -19.86 23.31
CA LEU A 386 15.69 -20.10 23.76
C LEU A 386 14.69 -20.00 22.59
N VAL A 387 14.73 -18.92 21.82
CA VAL A 387 13.83 -18.73 20.67
C VAL A 387 14.12 -19.79 19.57
N SER A 388 15.38 -20.15 19.38
CA SER A 388 15.79 -21.18 18.41
C SER A 388 15.33 -22.58 18.81
N LEU A 389 15.43 -22.94 20.10
CA LEU A 389 14.91 -24.20 20.63
C LEU A 389 13.39 -24.23 20.54
N TYR A 390 12.71 -23.13 20.87
CA TYR A 390 11.25 -23.02 20.75
C TYR A 390 10.79 -23.21 19.29
N TRP A 391 11.51 -22.62 18.32
CA TRP A 391 11.31 -22.89 16.89
C TRP A 391 11.56 -24.35 16.53
N LEU A 392 12.67 -24.92 16.98
CA LEU A 392 13.10 -26.27 16.61
C LEU A 392 12.07 -27.30 17.08
N LEU A 393 11.67 -27.19 18.35
CA LEU A 393 10.81 -28.13 19.05
C LEU A 393 9.35 -28.00 18.64
N SER A 394 8.82 -26.79 18.46
CA SER A 394 7.37 -26.57 18.29
C SER A 394 6.98 -25.72 17.08
N GLY A 395 7.94 -25.17 16.35
CA GLY A 395 7.67 -24.18 15.30
C GLY A 395 6.94 -22.96 15.84
N TYR A 396 7.41 -22.43 16.97
CA TYR A 396 6.77 -21.33 17.71
C TYR A 396 5.36 -21.65 18.21
N GLY A 397 5.13 -22.89 18.66
CA GLY A 397 3.84 -23.32 19.19
C GLY A 397 2.73 -23.49 18.14
N VAL A 398 3.05 -23.46 16.85
CA VAL A 398 2.05 -23.60 15.76
C VAL A 398 1.99 -25.02 15.21
N ARG A 399 3.00 -25.88 15.47
CA ARG A 399 3.13 -27.20 14.84
C ARG A 399 3.18 -28.34 15.86
N ALA A 400 2.02 -28.92 16.14
CA ALA A 400 1.90 -30.05 17.06
C ALA A 400 2.78 -31.25 16.66
N TRP A 401 2.86 -31.56 15.36
CA TRP A 401 3.66 -32.70 14.89
C TRP A 401 5.15 -32.56 15.22
N ARG A 402 5.70 -31.34 15.18
CA ARG A 402 7.13 -31.11 15.52
C ARG A 402 7.38 -31.35 17.00
N ALA A 403 6.45 -30.93 17.85
CA ALA A 403 6.54 -31.16 19.28
C ALA A 403 6.41 -32.65 19.61
N LEU A 404 5.50 -33.38 18.95
CA LEU A 404 5.37 -34.83 19.09
C LEU A 404 6.57 -35.61 18.54
N ALA A 405 7.12 -35.20 17.39
CA ALA A 405 8.33 -35.80 16.83
C ALA A 405 9.54 -35.54 17.72
N SER A 406 9.66 -34.31 18.25
CA SER A 406 10.70 -33.94 19.21
C SER A 406 10.58 -34.76 20.49
N LEU A 407 9.35 -35.00 20.97
CA LEU A 407 9.10 -35.88 22.11
C LEU A 407 9.55 -37.32 21.81
N ALA A 408 9.22 -37.86 20.63
CA ALA A 408 9.65 -39.19 20.22
C ALA A 408 11.18 -39.30 20.14
N VAL A 409 11.86 -38.29 19.62
CA VAL A 409 13.34 -38.22 19.57
C VAL A 409 13.92 -38.14 20.98
N VAL A 410 13.39 -37.30 21.86
CA VAL A 410 13.83 -37.20 23.26
C VAL A 410 13.68 -38.55 23.98
N VAL A 411 12.56 -39.24 23.79
CA VAL A 411 12.33 -40.58 24.35
C VAL A 411 13.33 -41.58 23.79
N ALA A 412 13.60 -41.59 22.48
CA ALA A 412 14.56 -42.51 21.87
C ALA A 412 16.01 -42.26 22.36
N VAL A 413 16.43 -40.99 22.43
CA VAL A 413 17.76 -40.61 22.91
C VAL A 413 17.92 -40.94 24.40
N ALA A 414 16.90 -40.65 25.22
CA ALA A 414 16.91 -41.02 26.64
C ALA A 414 16.98 -42.54 26.80
N SER A 415 16.22 -43.31 26.00
CA SER A 415 16.26 -44.78 26.01
C SER A 415 17.65 -45.32 25.70
N ALA A 416 18.32 -44.79 24.69
CA ALA A 416 19.69 -45.17 24.34
C ALA A 416 20.68 -44.81 25.47
N ALA A 417 20.50 -43.64 26.10
CA ALA A 417 21.31 -43.21 27.24
C ALA A 417 21.10 -44.10 28.47
N PHE A 418 19.86 -44.53 28.75
CA PHE A 418 19.55 -45.48 29.82
C PHE A 418 20.18 -46.85 29.60
N VAL A 419 20.16 -47.37 28.37
CA VAL A 419 20.83 -48.65 28.04
C VAL A 419 22.33 -48.58 28.32
N LYS A 420 22.96 -47.44 28.03
CA LYS A 420 24.42 -47.28 28.14
C LYS A 420 24.89 -46.90 29.55
N TRP A 421 24.12 -46.07 30.26
CA TRP A 421 24.55 -45.45 31.51
C TRP A 421 23.55 -45.55 32.64
N GLY A 422 22.30 -45.92 32.38
CA GLY A 422 21.19 -45.75 33.31
C GLY A 422 21.08 -46.80 34.41
N PHE A 423 21.42 -48.05 34.11
CA PHE A 423 21.19 -49.18 35.02
C PHE A 423 22.50 -49.79 35.56
N PRO A 424 22.60 -50.04 36.87
CA PRO A 424 23.79 -50.65 37.45
C PRO A 424 23.92 -52.12 37.03
N GLY A 425 25.01 -52.45 36.34
CA GLY A 425 25.50 -53.83 36.17
C GLY A 425 24.67 -54.78 35.28
N LYS A 426 23.65 -54.31 34.54
CA LYS A 426 22.89 -55.12 33.59
C LYS A 426 22.68 -54.40 32.26
N SER A 427 22.96 -55.07 31.14
CA SER A 427 22.57 -54.62 29.81
C SER A 427 21.05 -54.77 29.66
N VAL A 428 20.31 -53.67 29.77
CA VAL A 428 18.86 -53.66 29.56
C VAL A 428 18.58 -53.66 28.05
N ALA A 429 17.61 -54.47 27.61
CA ALA A 429 17.18 -54.46 26.22
C ALA A 429 16.59 -53.08 25.88
N TYR A 430 16.87 -52.57 24.68
CA TYR A 430 16.42 -51.23 24.28
C TYR A 430 14.90 -51.05 24.40
N GLY A 431 14.11 -52.09 24.09
CA GLY A 431 12.64 -52.06 24.24
C GLY A 431 12.18 -51.80 25.68
N ASP A 432 12.87 -52.33 26.67
CA ASP A 432 12.54 -52.11 28.08
C ASP A 432 12.97 -50.71 28.54
N ALA A 433 14.10 -50.21 28.04
CA ALA A 433 14.52 -48.82 28.24
C ALA A 433 13.54 -47.81 27.61
N VAL A 434 12.92 -48.14 26.48
CA VAL A 434 11.84 -47.33 25.87
C VAL A 434 10.60 -47.30 26.74
N ARG A 435 10.13 -48.46 27.23
CA ARG A 435 8.98 -48.51 28.15
C ARG A 435 9.25 -47.72 29.42
N PHE A 436 10.45 -47.84 29.98
CA PHE A 436 10.88 -47.05 31.12
C PHE A 436 10.84 -45.55 30.82
N SER A 437 11.42 -45.12 29.70
CA SER A 437 11.44 -43.71 29.29
C SER A 437 10.04 -43.14 29.08
N VAL A 438 9.13 -43.88 28.44
CA VAL A 438 7.73 -43.45 28.26
C VAL A 438 7.00 -43.33 29.60
N ARG A 439 7.25 -44.26 30.54
CA ARG A 439 6.67 -44.22 31.88
C ARG A 439 7.21 -43.05 32.70
N ALA A 440 8.51 -42.79 32.63
CA ALA A 440 9.16 -41.64 33.26
C ALA A 440 8.63 -40.32 32.67
N ALA A 441 8.46 -40.25 31.34
CA ALA A 441 7.91 -39.09 30.65
C ALA A 441 6.45 -38.75 31.03
N THR A 442 5.68 -39.73 31.50
CA THR A 442 4.27 -39.56 31.91
C THR A 442 4.09 -39.42 33.43
N SER A 443 5.08 -39.82 34.22
CA SER A 443 5.10 -39.74 35.68
C SER A 443 5.67 -38.40 36.16
N LEU A 444 4.83 -37.36 36.21
CA LEU A 444 5.22 -36.01 36.63
C LEU A 444 5.70 -35.92 38.09
N LEU A 445 5.23 -36.80 38.99
CA LEU A 445 5.41 -36.66 40.45
C LEU A 445 5.68 -37.96 41.22
N ARG A 446 5.72 -39.14 40.57
CA ARG A 446 6.05 -40.41 41.25
C ARG A 446 7.45 -40.86 40.90
N GLY A 447 8.29 -41.08 41.92
CA GLY A 447 9.55 -41.81 41.77
C GLY A 447 9.33 -43.16 41.10
N THR A 448 10.22 -43.58 40.21
CA THR A 448 10.22 -44.97 39.74
C THR A 448 10.95 -45.80 40.80
N ASP A 449 10.36 -46.92 41.25
CA ASP A 449 10.97 -47.80 42.28
C ASP A 449 12.19 -48.61 41.75
N THR A 450 12.87 -48.09 40.73
CA THR A 450 13.99 -48.75 40.05
C THR A 450 15.30 -48.11 40.46
N LEU A 451 16.25 -48.94 40.90
CA LEU A 451 17.63 -48.52 41.21
C LEU A 451 18.34 -48.07 39.92
N LEU A 452 18.58 -46.76 39.80
CA LEU A 452 19.33 -46.15 38.71
C LEU A 452 20.75 -45.81 39.16
N THR A 453 21.66 -45.66 38.21
CA THR A 453 22.96 -45.03 38.47
C THR A 453 22.77 -43.51 38.67
N PRO A 454 23.76 -42.78 39.23
CA PRO A 454 23.70 -41.32 39.29
C PRO A 454 23.48 -40.67 37.91
N ALA A 455 24.05 -41.26 36.85
CA ALA A 455 23.81 -40.80 35.49
C ALA A 455 22.37 -41.08 35.03
N GLY A 456 21.80 -42.23 35.40
CA GLY A 456 20.40 -42.59 35.14
C GLY A 456 19.41 -41.66 35.82
N GLU A 457 19.67 -41.26 37.07
CA GLU A 457 18.84 -40.30 37.81
C GLU A 457 18.77 -38.94 37.11
N TRP A 458 19.90 -38.44 36.60
CA TRP A 458 19.93 -37.19 35.81
C TRP A 458 19.17 -37.31 34.48
N ILE A 459 19.31 -38.44 33.77
CA ILE A 459 18.57 -38.68 32.52
C ILE A 459 17.06 -38.71 32.80
N GLU A 460 16.64 -39.38 33.87
CA GLU A 460 15.25 -39.43 34.28
C GLU A 460 14.71 -38.04 34.64
N LEU A 461 15.46 -37.26 35.41
CA LEU A 461 15.08 -35.89 35.78
C LEU A 461 14.87 -35.00 34.54
N VAL A 462 15.81 -35.02 33.59
CA VAL A 462 15.71 -34.25 32.34
C VAL A 462 14.49 -34.69 31.53
N LEU A 463 14.24 -36.00 31.44
CA LEU A 463 13.10 -36.54 30.70
C LEU A 463 11.75 -36.13 31.32
N ARG A 464 11.66 -36.11 32.65
CA ARG A 464 10.47 -35.69 33.41
C ARG A 464 10.14 -34.21 33.26
N LEU A 465 11.15 -33.37 33.01
CA LEU A 465 10.94 -31.94 32.74
C LEU A 465 10.61 -31.67 31.27
N THR A 466 11.33 -32.32 30.36
CA THR A 466 11.22 -32.03 28.92
C THR A 466 9.96 -32.62 28.29
N ALA A 467 9.54 -33.83 28.69
CA ALA A 467 8.40 -34.49 28.06
C ALA A 467 7.05 -33.78 28.29
N PRO A 468 6.68 -33.36 29.53
CA PRO A 468 5.46 -32.60 29.76
C PRO A 468 5.45 -31.24 29.06
N LEU A 469 6.61 -30.58 28.99
CA LEU A 469 6.76 -29.33 28.25
C LEU A 469 6.46 -29.51 26.76
N LEU A 470 6.99 -30.56 26.13
CA LEU A 470 6.74 -30.87 24.73
C LEU A 470 5.28 -31.26 24.46
N LEU A 471 4.65 -32.00 25.38
CA LEU A 471 3.23 -32.29 25.32
C LEU A 471 2.38 -31.02 25.45
N ALA A 472 2.70 -30.13 26.38
CA ALA A 472 2.02 -28.85 26.55
C ALA A 472 2.14 -27.99 25.28
N LEU A 473 3.33 -27.93 24.65
CA LEU A 473 3.53 -27.25 23.37
C LEU A 473 2.72 -27.88 22.24
N ALA A 474 2.60 -29.21 22.20
CA ALA A 474 1.77 -29.90 21.22
C ALA A 474 0.28 -29.56 21.40
N LEU A 475 -0.21 -29.53 22.65
CA LEU A 475 -1.59 -29.17 22.99
C LEU A 475 -1.92 -27.72 22.63
N LEU A 476 -1.00 -26.79 22.93
CA LEU A 476 -1.15 -25.39 22.53
C LEU A 476 -1.26 -25.24 21.01
N ALA A 477 -0.41 -25.97 20.27
CA ALA A 477 -0.46 -25.97 18.81
C ALA A 477 -1.77 -26.55 18.26
N ILE A 478 -2.28 -27.63 18.85
CA ILE A 478 -3.60 -28.20 18.48
C ILE A 478 -4.70 -27.17 18.73
N ARG A 479 -4.71 -26.54 19.91
CA ARG A 479 -5.70 -25.52 20.26
C ARG A 479 -5.70 -24.36 19.26
N SER A 480 -4.52 -23.85 18.89
CA SER A 480 -4.39 -22.77 17.91
C SER A 480 -4.96 -23.16 16.54
N ARG A 481 -4.85 -24.44 16.16
CA ARG A 481 -5.33 -24.95 14.88
C ARG A 481 -6.84 -25.19 14.86
N VAL A 482 -7.42 -25.58 15.99
CA VAL A 482 -8.88 -25.76 16.15
C VAL A 482 -9.61 -24.41 16.17
N ARG A 483 -8.92 -23.34 16.57
CA ARG A 483 -9.46 -21.96 16.53
C ARG A 483 -9.37 -21.29 15.15
N ARG A 484 -8.68 -21.91 14.18
CA ARG A 484 -8.71 -21.48 12.78
C ARG A 484 -9.95 -22.01 12.09
#